data_AF-A0A974VVB6-F1
#
_entry.id   AF-A0A974VVB6-F1
#
_cell.length_a   1.000
_cell.length_b   1.000
_cell.length_c   1.000
_cell.angle_alpha   90.00
_cell.angle_beta   90.00
_cell.angle_gamma   90.00
#
_symmetry.space_group_name_H-M   'P 1'
#
loop_
_entity.id
_entity.type
_entity.pdbx_description
1 polymer ?
#
loop_
_entity_poly.entity_id
_entity_poly.type
_entity_poly.pdbx_seq_one_letter_code
_entity_poly.pdbx_strand_id
1 'polypeptide(L)'
;MSPNAIWFVAILLFSALSSLGGYYATSRALAEPLHKLSMTTPVLVLDRAALVKSLPPEAPPELIRKAMDEWRQKAEQLARAGYLVIDSGMVVAAPEDVYVRSEP
;
A
#
# COMPACT_ATOMS: atom_id res chain seq x y z
N MET A 1 -37.03 21.82 38.13
CA MET A 1 -36.92 21.25 36.77
C MET A 1 -37.90 20.09 36.66
N SER A 2 -38.63 19.97 35.55
CA SER A 2 -39.49 18.80 35.35
C SER A 2 -38.61 17.55 35.13
N PRO A 3 -39.06 16.36 35.55
CA PRO A 3 -38.31 15.11 35.37
C PRO A 3 -37.85 14.88 33.93
N ASN A 4 -38.65 15.28 32.95
CA ASN A 4 -38.35 15.16 31.53
C ASN A 4 -37.15 16.02 31.12
N ALA A 5 -37.03 17.24 31.66
CA ALA A 5 -35.91 18.13 31.35
C ALA A 5 -34.57 17.57 31.86
N ILE A 6 -34.58 16.85 32.98
CA ILE A 6 -33.38 16.20 33.54
C ILE A 6 -32.93 15.06 32.63
N TRP A 7 -33.86 14.24 32.14
CA TRP A 7 -33.56 13.15 31.21
C TRP A 7 -33.01 13.66 29.87
N PHE A 8 -33.58 14.73 29.33
CA PHE A 8 -33.08 15.34 28.09
C PHE A 8 -31.64 15.85 28.23
N VAL A 9 -31.32 16.52 29.33
CA VAL A 9 -29.96 17.00 29.60
C VAL A 9 -28.99 15.83 29.79
N ALA A 10 -29.40 14.77 30.50
CA ALA A 10 -28.58 13.58 30.69
C ALA A 10 -28.24 12.88 29.36
N ILE A 11 -29.21 12.75 28.45
CA ILE A 11 -29.00 12.18 27.12
C ILE A 11 -28.02 13.02 26.31
N LEU A 12 -28.21 14.36 26.28
CA LEU A 12 -27.32 15.26 25.55
C LEU A 12 -25.88 15.19 26.06
N LEU A 13 -25.70 15.17 27.39
CA LEU A 13 -24.38 15.06 28.00
C LEU A 13 -23.71 13.72 27.68
N PHE A 14 -24.47 12.62 27.74
CA PHE A 14 -23.94 11.29 27.44
C PHE A 14 -23.53 11.19 25.97
N SER A 15 -24.39 11.63 25.04
CA SER A 15 -24.07 11.64 23.61
C SER A 15 -22.86 12.51 23.29
N ALA A 16 -22.73 13.69 23.92
CA ALA A 16 -21.58 14.57 23.72
C ALA A 16 -20.29 13.90 24.23
N LEU A 17 -20.34 13.29 25.42
CA LEU A 17 -19.17 12.65 26.03
C LEU A 17 -18.74 11.40 25.26
N SER A 18 -19.69 10.57 24.82
CA SER A 18 -19.43 9.42 23.96
C SER A 18 -18.84 9.84 22.61
N SER A 19 -19.33 10.92 22.01
CA SER A 19 -18.81 11.42 20.74
C SER A 19 -17.38 11.95 20.87
N LEU A 20 -17.09 12.73 21.93
CA LEU A 20 -15.74 13.22 22.20
C LEU A 20 -14.77 12.06 22.49
N GLY A 21 -15.19 11.12 23.33
CA GLY A 21 -14.38 9.95 23.69
C GLY A 21 -14.12 9.04 22.48
N GLY A 22 -15.14 8.79 21.66
CA GLY A 22 -15.01 8.04 20.42
C GLY A 22 -14.06 8.72 19.43
N TYR A 23 -14.23 10.02 19.21
CA TYR A 23 -13.33 10.79 18.35
C TYR A 23 -11.87 10.74 18.83
N TYR A 24 -11.64 10.93 20.13
CA TYR A 24 -10.30 10.88 20.71
C TYR A 24 -9.67 9.48 20.60
N ALA A 25 -10.43 8.42 20.88
CA ALA A 25 -9.96 7.04 20.75
C ALA A 25 -9.64 6.69 19.29
N THR A 26 -10.53 7.02 18.35
CA THR A 26 -10.34 6.76 16.92
C THR A 26 -9.17 7.54 16.35
N SER A 27 -9.03 8.83 16.69
CA SER A 27 -7.91 9.66 16.22
C SER A 27 -6.56 9.13 16.73
N ARG A 28 -6.48 8.67 17.98
CA ARG A 28 -5.26 8.02 18.51
C ARG A 28 -4.97 6.68 17.83
N ALA A 29 -5.99 5.84 17.64
CA ALA A 29 -5.84 4.54 17.00
C ALA A 29 -5.41 4.66 15.52
N LEU A 30 -5.86 5.71 14.83
CA LEU A 30 -5.56 5.95 13.42
C LEU A 30 -4.32 6.81 13.20
N ALA A 31 -3.80 7.52 14.21
CA ALA A 31 -2.65 8.41 14.05
C ALA A 31 -1.41 7.67 13.53
N GLU A 32 -1.05 6.53 14.11
CA GLU A 32 0.13 5.76 13.70
C GLU A 32 -0.05 5.10 12.31
N PRO A 33 -1.17 4.40 12.02
CA PRO A 33 -1.43 3.90 10.67
C PRO A 33 -1.42 4.99 9.61
N LEU A 34 -2.12 6.10 9.82
CA LEU A 34 -2.17 7.22 8.87
C LEU A 34 -0.79 7.87 8.71
N HIS A 35 0.01 7.94 9.76
CA HIS A 35 1.38 8.44 9.68
C HIS A 35 2.26 7.52 8.82
N LYS A 36 2.18 6.20 9.02
CA LYS A 36 2.89 5.21 8.17
C LYS A 36 2.46 5.30 6.71
N LEU A 37 1.16 5.38 6.44
CA LEU A 37 0.59 5.60 5.11
C LEU A 37 1.05 6.92 4.49
N SER A 38 1.15 8.00 5.26
CA SER A 38 1.60 9.32 4.77
C SER A 38 3.10 9.39 4.47
N MET A 39 3.89 8.52 5.10
CA MET A 39 5.36 8.47 4.98
C MET A 39 5.83 7.50 3.89
N THR A 40 4.96 6.63 3.37
CA THR A 40 5.35 5.65 2.36
C THR A 40 4.77 6.05 1.01
N THR A 41 5.60 6.73 0.19
CA THR A 41 5.42 6.55 -1.26
C THR A 41 5.52 5.05 -1.50
N PRO A 42 4.50 4.38 -2.06
CA PRO A 42 4.56 2.94 -2.21
C PRO A 42 5.69 2.61 -3.20
N VAL A 43 6.76 2.05 -2.66
CA VAL A 43 7.93 1.63 -3.44
C VAL A 43 7.72 0.19 -3.87
N LEU A 44 7.92 -0.09 -5.15
CA LEU A 44 7.92 -1.45 -5.68
C LEU A 44 9.24 -1.71 -6.39
N VAL A 45 9.83 -2.87 -6.10
CA VAL A 45 11.08 -3.31 -6.73
C VAL A 45 10.78 -4.37 -7.76
N LEU A 46 11.25 -4.13 -8.98
CA LEU A 46 11.19 -5.05 -10.10
C LEU A 46 12.59 -5.63 -10.33
N ASP A 47 12.76 -6.93 -10.11
CA ASP A 47 14.03 -7.61 -10.34
C ASP A 47 14.09 -8.15 -11.78
N ARG A 48 14.74 -7.38 -12.66
CA ARG A 48 14.97 -7.80 -14.05
C ARG A 48 15.88 -9.03 -14.15
N ALA A 49 16.83 -9.21 -13.24
CA ALA A 49 17.71 -10.37 -13.26
C ALA A 49 16.96 -11.66 -12.91
N ALA A 50 16.01 -11.60 -11.97
CA ALA A 50 15.11 -12.71 -11.68
C ALA A 50 14.24 -13.07 -12.89
N LEU A 51 13.71 -12.07 -13.60
CA LEU A 51 12.93 -12.28 -14.83
C LEU A 51 13.77 -12.93 -15.94
N VAL A 52 15.02 -12.50 -16.14
CA VAL A 52 15.90 -13.13 -17.14
C VAL A 52 16.26 -14.57 -16.74
N LYS A 53 16.47 -14.84 -15.45
CA LYS A 53 16.75 -16.19 -14.93
C LYS A 53 15.56 -17.14 -15.04
N SER A 54 14.33 -16.64 -15.04
CA SER A 54 13.13 -17.49 -15.21
C SER A 54 12.87 -17.88 -16.67
N LEU A 55 13.50 -17.21 -17.63
CA LEU A 55 13.41 -17.58 -19.04
C LEU A 55 14.27 -18.83 -19.33
N PRO A 56 13.82 -19.71 -20.26
CA PRO A 56 14.62 -20.85 -20.70
C PRO A 56 16.01 -20.41 -21.21
N PRO A 57 17.08 -21.17 -20.94
CA PRO A 57 18.44 -20.83 -21.41
C PRO A 57 18.54 -20.73 -22.94
N GLU A 58 17.68 -21.46 -23.65
CA GLU A 58 17.60 -21.51 -25.12
C GLU A 58 16.42 -20.69 -25.67
N ALA A 59 15.87 -19.76 -24.88
CA ALA A 59 14.75 -18.94 -25.30
C ALA A 59 15.08 -18.15 -26.58
N PRO A 60 14.22 -18.21 -27.62
CA PRO A 60 14.43 -17.44 -28.83
C PRO A 60 14.42 -15.92 -28.52
N PRO A 61 15.20 -15.10 -29.26
CA PRO A 61 15.31 -13.66 -29.02
C PRO A 61 13.95 -12.94 -28.98
N GLU A 62 12.98 -13.41 -29.78
CA GLU A 62 11.62 -12.88 -29.82
C GLU A 62 10.88 -13.07 -28.51
N LEU A 63 11.08 -14.21 -27.85
CA LEU A 63 10.45 -14.54 -26.57
C LEU A 63 11.04 -13.69 -25.44
N ILE A 64 12.36 -13.50 -25.45
CA ILE A 64 13.05 -12.60 -24.51
C ILE A 64 12.54 -11.17 -24.68
N ARG A 65 12.45 -10.69 -25.92
CA ARG A 65 11.94 -9.34 -26.21
C ARG A 65 10.50 -9.15 -25.73
N LYS A 66 9.63 -10.13 -25.98
CA LYS A 66 8.24 -10.09 -25.52
C LYS A 66 8.15 -10.02 -23.99
N ALA A 67 8.92 -10.83 -23.28
CA ALA A 67 8.96 -10.81 -21.82
C ALA A 67 9.46 -9.46 -21.26
N MET A 68 10.46 -8.84 -21.89
CA MET A 68 10.95 -7.51 -21.51
C MET A 68 9.93 -6.40 -21.80
N ASP A 69 9.21 -6.48 -22.91
CA ASP A 69 8.15 -5.52 -23.26
C ASP A 69 6.97 -5.62 -22.27
N GLU A 70 6.55 -6.83 -21.91
CA GLU A 70 5.51 -7.07 -20.89
C GLU A 70 5.94 -6.54 -19.52
N TRP A 71 7.20 -6.77 -19.14
CA TRP A 71 7.77 -6.23 -17.91
C TRP A 71 7.77 -4.69 -17.89
N ARG A 72 8.18 -4.05 -19.00
CA ARG A 72 8.16 -2.58 -19.13
C ARG A 72 6.74 -2.04 -19.04
N GLN A 73 5.77 -2.69 -19.67
CA GLN A 73 4.36 -2.28 -19.59
C GLN A 73 3.82 -2.36 -18.16
N LYS A 74 4.17 -3.40 -17.40
CA LYS A 74 3.81 -3.51 -15.98
C LYS A 74 4.45 -2.40 -15.15
N ALA A 75 5.74 -2.11 -15.36
CA ALA A 75 6.44 -1.01 -14.70
C ALA A 75 5.75 0.34 -14.96
N GLU A 76 5.38 0.63 -16.20
CA GLU A 76 4.66 1.85 -16.56
C GLU A 76 3.26 1.92 -15.95
N GLN A 77 2.54 0.80 -15.87
CA GLN A 77 1.23 0.75 -15.22
C GLN A 77 1.31 1.09 -13.73
N LEU A 78 2.33 0.56 -13.03
CA LEU A 78 2.58 0.86 -11.63
C LEU A 78 2.99 2.33 -11.43
N ALA A 79 3.88 2.85 -12.28
CA ALA A 79 4.24 4.27 -12.24
C ALA A 79 3.02 5.19 -12.42
N ARG A 80 2.13 4.87 -13.36
CA ARG A 80 0.86 5.59 -13.56
C ARG A 80 -0.09 5.51 -12.36
N ALA A 81 -0.01 4.45 -11.57
CA ALA A 81 -0.77 4.28 -10.34
C ALA A 81 -0.15 4.99 -9.11
N GLY A 82 0.95 5.73 -9.29
CA GLY A 82 1.59 6.53 -8.24
C GLY A 82 2.69 5.80 -7.46
N TYR A 83 3.16 4.65 -7.96
CA TYR A 83 4.26 3.91 -7.36
C TYR A 83 5.62 4.42 -7.82
N LEU A 84 6.61 4.40 -6.91
CA LEU A 84 8.01 4.56 -7.28
C LEU A 84 8.55 3.21 -7.75
N VAL A 85 8.94 3.14 -9.02
CA VAL A 85 9.46 1.92 -9.65
C VAL A 85 10.98 1.98 -9.76
N ILE A 86 11.67 0.99 -9.19
CA ILE A 86 13.14 0.90 -9.22
C ILE A 86 13.54 -0.36 -10.00
N ASP A 87 14.25 -0.17 -11.12
CA ASP A 87 14.95 -1.25 -11.81
C ASP A 87 16.32 -1.44 -11.15
N SER A 88 16.41 -2.39 -10.24
CA SER A 88 17.69 -2.77 -9.67
C SER A 88 18.40 -3.73 -10.63
N GLY A 89 19.54 -3.33 -11.16
CA GLY A 89 20.42 -4.27 -11.88
C GLY A 89 20.82 -5.48 -11.02
N MET A 90 20.75 -5.35 -9.69
CA MET A 90 20.88 -6.41 -8.69
C MET A 90 20.24 -5.96 -7.36
N VAL A 91 19.26 -6.70 -6.82
CA VAL A 91 18.73 -6.44 -5.46
C VAL A 91 19.64 -7.11 -4.44
N VAL A 92 20.19 -6.35 -3.49
CA VAL A 92 21.04 -6.89 -2.41
C VAL A 92 20.17 -7.41 -1.26
N ALA A 93 19.15 -6.65 -0.88
CA ALA A 93 18.11 -7.06 0.07
C ALA A 93 16.92 -6.07 -0.01
N ALA A 94 15.68 -6.58 0.05
CA ALA A 94 14.47 -5.79 0.22
C ALA A 94 13.41 -6.60 1.00
N PRO A 95 12.50 -5.96 1.74
CA PRO A 95 11.34 -6.62 2.35
C PRO A 95 10.46 -7.35 1.32
N GLU A 96 9.86 -8.49 1.71
CA GLU A 96 9.06 -9.34 0.82
C GLU A 96 7.82 -8.65 0.24
N ASP A 97 7.21 -7.76 1.02
CA ASP A 97 6.04 -6.97 0.66
C ASP A 97 6.31 -5.88 -0.40
N VAL A 98 7.58 -5.64 -0.73
CA VAL A 98 8.02 -4.66 -1.73
C VAL A 98 8.24 -5.29 -3.12
N TYR A 99 8.32 -6.62 -3.21
CA TYR A 99 8.52 -7.32 -4.48
C TYR A 99 7.22 -7.56 -5.24
N VAL A 100 7.25 -7.32 -6.54
CA VAL A 100 6.19 -7.77 -7.46
C VAL A 100 6.55 -9.16 -7.96
N ARG A 101 5.81 -10.17 -7.49
CA ARG A 101 5.96 -11.55 -7.98
C ARG A 101 5.13 -11.72 -9.25
N SER A 102 5.73 -12.30 -10.28
CA SER A 102 4.96 -12.89 -11.37
C SER A 102 4.28 -14.13 -10.80
N GLU A 103 2.95 -14.20 -10.87
CA GLU A 103 2.24 -15.44 -10.58
C GLU A 103 2.77 -16.56 -11.51
N PRO A 104 2.85 -17.80 -11.02
CA PRO A 104 3.33 -18.95 -11.80
C PRO A 104 2.41 -19.30 -12.98
#